data_AF-M7SX95-F1
#
_entry.id   AF-M7SX95-F1
#
_cell.length_a   1.000
_cell.length_b   1.000
_cell.length_c   1.000
_cell.angle_alpha   90.00
_cell.angle_beta   90.00
_cell.angle_gamma   90.00
#
_symmetry.space_group_name_H-M   'P 1'
#
loop_
_entity.id
_entity.type
_entity.pdbx_description
1 polymer ?
#
loop_
_entity_poly.entity_id
_entity_poly.type
_entity_poly.pdbx_seq_one_letter_code
_entity_poly.pdbx_strand_id
1 'polypeptide(L)'
;MDLDRFLAYTAFDNVGEAIFSESFGFISSGQDVRGAIKNNLTLTPYVAVAGFYYWLYVVFVANPVITWTGIMPMGHLFDTARTALDRRKENPDARFDMVAHWLRAHQRDPKRLSIQDIEAQTMANVGAGSDTVTRYNRCPGHHLAKLQLSKIAATIVRDYSIRMVNPQSEWKWKAYFTCVPHSWPVYVERRHETS
;
A
#
# COMPACT_ATOMS: atom_id res chain seq x y z
N MET A 1 11.46 -10.62 22.10
CA MET A 1 11.19 -9.88 20.84
C MET A 1 11.01 -8.42 21.21
N ASP A 2 11.74 -7.52 20.57
CA ASP A 2 11.63 -6.08 20.79
C ASP A 2 10.30 -5.53 20.22
N LEU A 3 9.78 -4.44 20.81
CA LEU A 3 8.50 -3.86 20.39
C LEU A 3 8.51 -3.44 18.92
N ASP A 4 9.61 -2.88 18.43
CA ASP A 4 9.74 -2.45 17.04
C ASP A 4 9.65 -3.63 16.06
N ARG A 5 10.21 -4.79 16.42
CA ARG A 5 10.11 -6.05 15.67
C ARG A 5 8.72 -6.63 15.73
N PHE A 6 8.10 -6.63 16.91
CA PHE A 6 6.70 -7.07 17.06
C PHE A 6 5.76 -6.26 16.16
N LEU A 7 5.89 -4.93 16.16
CA LEU A 7 5.07 -4.04 15.33
C LEU A 7 5.33 -4.24 13.83
N ALA A 8 6.58 -4.55 13.45
CA ALA A 8 6.91 -4.91 12.08
C ALA A 8 6.24 -6.23 11.68
N TYR A 9 6.51 -7.31 12.43
CA TYR A 9 5.95 -8.64 12.16
C TYR A 9 4.42 -8.63 12.12
N THR A 10 3.80 -7.88 13.03
CA THR A 10 2.34 -7.68 13.02
C THR A 10 1.84 -6.98 11.75
N ALA A 11 2.56 -5.99 11.24
CA ALA A 11 2.18 -5.33 9.99
C ALA A 11 2.24 -6.29 8.80
N PHE A 12 3.32 -7.08 8.67
CA PHE A 12 3.45 -8.07 7.61
C PHE A 12 2.36 -9.16 7.70
N ASP A 13 2.12 -9.71 8.89
CA ASP A 13 1.12 -10.76 9.08
C ASP A 13 -0.31 -10.27 8.81
N ASN A 14 -0.67 -9.05 9.26
CA ASN A 14 -1.98 -8.46 8.98
C ASN A 14 -2.19 -8.17 7.49
N VAL A 15 -1.14 -7.77 6.77
CA VAL A 15 -1.19 -7.58 5.32
C VAL A 15 -1.40 -8.91 4.60
N GLY A 16 -0.72 -9.97 5.06
CA GLY A 16 -0.95 -11.33 4.58
C GLY A 16 -2.41 -11.77 4.74
N GLU A 17 -2.95 -11.63 5.95
CA GLU A 17 -4.34 -11.96 6.27
C GLU A 17 -5.35 -11.14 5.44
N ALA A 18 -5.11 -9.84 5.25
CA ALA A 18 -6.02 -8.97 4.51
C ALA A 18 -6.05 -9.28 3.00
N ILE A 19 -4.89 -9.62 2.42
CA ILE A 19 -4.75 -9.83 0.97
C ILE A 19 -5.05 -11.28 0.60
N PHE A 20 -4.49 -12.23 1.35
CA PHE A 20 -4.46 -13.67 1.03
C PHE A 20 -5.26 -14.55 1.99
N SER A 21 -5.87 -13.99 3.05
CA SER A 21 -6.47 -14.78 4.15
C SER A 21 -5.49 -15.76 4.81
N GLU A 22 -4.19 -15.47 4.72
CA GLU A 22 -3.11 -16.26 5.31
C GLU A 22 -2.06 -15.32 5.88
N SER A 23 -1.78 -15.45 7.17
CA SER A 23 -0.63 -14.78 7.78
C SER A 23 0.68 -15.34 7.23
N PHE A 24 1.66 -14.47 6.98
CA PHE A 24 2.99 -14.89 6.53
C PHE A 24 3.80 -15.62 7.62
N GLY A 25 3.41 -15.48 8.90
CA GLY A 25 4.02 -16.19 10.02
C GLY A 25 5.24 -15.50 10.62
N PHE A 26 5.37 -14.18 10.48
CA PHE A 26 6.45 -13.42 11.12
C PHE A 26 6.32 -13.42 12.65
N ILE A 27 5.11 -13.28 13.19
CA ILE A 27 4.89 -13.32 14.65
C ILE A 27 5.09 -14.75 15.18
N SER A 28 4.51 -15.76 14.52
CA SER A 28 4.56 -17.15 14.99
C SER A 28 5.97 -17.71 14.99
N SER A 29 6.77 -17.35 13.98
CA SER A 29 8.18 -17.75 13.90
C SER A 29 9.11 -16.87 14.74
N GLY A 30 8.69 -15.65 15.09
CA GLY A 30 9.49 -14.70 15.86
C GLY A 30 10.74 -14.21 15.12
N GLN A 31 10.82 -14.40 13.81
CA GLN A 31 11.99 -14.10 12.98
C GLN A 31 11.60 -13.46 11.64
N ASP A 32 12.58 -12.83 10.98
CA ASP A 32 12.39 -12.26 9.65
C ASP A 32 12.25 -13.39 8.61
N VAL A 33 11.02 -13.67 8.21
CA VAL A 33 10.70 -14.73 7.25
C VAL A 33 11.42 -14.45 5.94
N ARG A 34 12.30 -15.39 5.54
CA ARG A 34 13.12 -15.32 4.31
C ARG A 34 14.00 -14.06 4.21
N GLY A 35 14.27 -13.36 5.30
CA GLY A 35 15.05 -12.12 5.27
C GLY A 35 14.37 -10.97 4.53
N ALA A 36 13.04 -11.01 4.40
CA ALA A 36 12.25 -10.04 3.63
C ALA A 36 12.42 -8.61 4.16
N ILE A 37 12.40 -8.43 5.48
CA ILE A 37 12.52 -7.11 6.11
C ILE A 37 13.94 -6.58 5.95
N LYS A 38 14.96 -7.38 6.26
CA LYS A 38 16.36 -6.99 6.12
C LYS A 38 16.70 -6.63 4.67
N ASN A 39 16.20 -7.40 3.71
CA ASN A 39 16.41 -7.13 2.30
C ASN A 39 15.72 -5.82 1.86
N ASN A 40 14.48 -5.57 2.31
CA ASN A 40 13.78 -4.32 2.00
C ASN A 40 14.51 -3.09 2.57
N LEU A 41 15.00 -3.17 3.81
CA LEU A 41 15.82 -2.10 4.41
C LEU A 41 17.09 -1.80 3.61
N THR A 42 17.65 -2.79 2.93
CA THR A 42 18.85 -2.62 2.08
C THR A 42 18.49 -2.01 0.71
N LEU A 43 17.33 -2.34 0.16
CA LEU A 43 16.82 -1.79 -1.10
C LEU A 43 16.30 -0.35 -0.97
N THR A 44 15.77 0.04 0.18
CA THR A 44 15.13 1.35 0.38
C THR A 44 16.05 2.53 0.04
N PRO A 45 17.32 2.61 0.51
CA PRO A 45 18.23 3.70 0.14
C PRO A 45 18.53 3.74 -1.36
N TYR A 46 18.66 2.58 -2.01
CA TYR A 46 18.87 2.50 -3.44
C TYR A 46 17.68 3.12 -4.20
N VAL A 47 16.46 2.70 -3.87
CA VAL A 47 15.23 3.24 -4.49
C VAL A 47 15.07 4.73 -4.20
N ALA A 48 15.42 5.19 -2.99
CA ALA A 48 15.35 6.59 -2.63
C ALA A 48 16.25 7.46 -3.52
N VAL A 49 17.47 7.01 -3.85
CA VAL A 49 18.38 7.75 -4.74
C VAL A 49 17.95 7.61 -6.21
N ALA A 50 17.68 6.38 -6.66
CA ALA A 50 17.32 6.10 -8.05
C ALA A 50 15.99 6.78 -8.45
N GLY A 51 15.06 6.96 -7.50
CA GLY A 51 13.78 7.64 -7.73
C GLY A 51 13.91 9.12 -8.09
N PHE A 52 14.96 9.81 -7.63
CA PHE A 52 15.24 11.20 -8.04
C PHE A 52 15.92 11.29 -9.41
N TYR A 53 16.63 10.23 -9.81
CA TYR A 53 17.35 10.17 -11.08
C TYR A 53 16.74 9.06 -11.96
N TYR A 54 15.58 9.35 -12.55
CA TYR A 54 14.82 8.39 -13.35
C TYR A 54 15.66 7.64 -14.41
N TRP A 55 16.59 8.33 -15.07
CA TRP A 55 17.50 7.71 -16.05
C TRP A 55 18.40 6.63 -15.43
N LEU A 56 18.84 6.81 -14.18
CA LEU A 56 19.64 5.84 -13.44
C LEU A 56 18.80 4.59 -13.12
N TYR A 57 17.55 4.79 -12.71
CA TYR A 57 16.61 3.69 -12.49
C TYR A 57 16.37 2.88 -13.77
N VAL A 58 16.14 3.54 -14.91
CA VAL A 58 15.91 2.87 -16.20
C VAL A 58 17.15 2.12 -16.69
N VAL A 59 18.35 2.68 -16.57
CA VAL A 59 19.58 2.03 -17.04
C VAL A 59 19.95 0.83 -16.16
N PHE A 60 19.94 1.00 -14.84
CA PHE A 60 20.50 0.01 -13.93
C PHE A 60 19.50 -1.04 -13.41
N VAL A 61 18.19 -0.74 -13.40
CA VAL A 61 17.17 -1.64 -12.83
C VAL A 61 16.03 -1.93 -13.81
N ALA A 62 15.40 -0.90 -14.37
CA ALA A 62 14.27 -1.06 -15.28
C ALA A 62 14.72 -1.11 -16.75
N ASN A 63 15.75 -1.92 -17.06
CA ASN A 63 16.16 -2.16 -18.44
C ASN A 63 15.49 -3.44 -19.00
N PRO A 64 15.31 -3.54 -20.34
CA PRO A 64 14.66 -4.70 -20.95
C PRO A 64 15.36 -6.03 -20.65
N VAL A 65 16.67 -6.03 -20.42
CA VAL A 65 17.44 -7.25 -20.10
C VAL A 65 17.09 -7.76 -18.70
N ILE A 66 17.11 -6.91 -17.67
CA ILE A 66 16.74 -7.27 -16.30
C ILE A 66 15.25 -7.65 -16.22
N THR A 67 14.40 -6.93 -16.95
CA THR A 67 12.96 -7.20 -17.01
C THR A 67 12.66 -8.56 -17.65
N TRP A 68 13.34 -8.88 -18.76
CA TRP A 68 13.13 -10.15 -19.48
C TRP A 68 13.78 -11.34 -18.79
N THR A 69 14.96 -11.16 -18.19
CA THR A 69 15.66 -12.22 -17.45
C THR A 69 15.03 -12.51 -16.09
N GLY A 70 14.11 -11.66 -15.61
CA GLY A 70 13.50 -11.80 -14.29
C GLY A 70 14.50 -11.63 -13.13
N ILE A 71 15.71 -11.16 -13.42
CA ILE A 71 16.78 -10.88 -12.44
C ILE A 71 16.54 -9.54 -11.75
N MET A 72 15.34 -8.95 -11.91
CA MET A 72 14.97 -7.82 -11.06
C MET A 72 15.24 -8.27 -9.62
N PRO A 73 15.95 -7.47 -8.79
CA PRO A 73 16.17 -7.77 -7.40
C PRO A 73 14.85 -7.57 -6.64
N MET A 74 13.86 -8.37 -7.02
CA MET A 74 12.59 -8.56 -6.36
C MET A 74 12.99 -9.22 -5.06
N GLY A 75 13.12 -8.38 -4.04
CA GLY A 75 13.47 -8.81 -2.71
C GLY A 75 12.65 -9.99 -2.22
N HIS A 76 13.16 -10.72 -1.23
CA HIS A 76 12.48 -11.87 -0.62
C HIS A 76 11.03 -11.61 -0.16
N LEU A 77 10.64 -10.35 0.00
CA LEU A 77 9.26 -9.93 0.21
C LEU A 77 8.35 -10.30 -0.97
N PHE A 78 8.79 -10.08 -2.21
CA PHE A 78 8.03 -10.42 -3.41
C PHE A 78 7.88 -11.92 -3.56
N ASP A 79 8.92 -12.71 -3.30
CA ASP A 79 8.81 -14.16 -3.33
C ASP A 79 7.80 -14.67 -2.30
N THR A 80 7.77 -14.03 -1.12
CA THR A 80 6.83 -14.36 -0.04
C THR A 80 5.39 -14.05 -0.47
N ALA A 81 5.16 -12.88 -1.07
CA ALA A 81 3.86 -12.49 -1.61
C ALA A 81 3.40 -13.42 -2.75
N ARG A 82 4.31 -13.79 -3.66
CA ARG A 82 4.02 -14.72 -4.77
C ARG A 82 3.66 -16.11 -4.26
N THR A 83 4.43 -16.62 -3.31
CA THR A 83 4.16 -17.94 -2.69
C THR A 83 2.78 -17.95 -2.01
N ALA A 84 2.43 -16.88 -1.29
CA ALA A 84 1.11 -16.76 -0.66
C ALA A 84 -0.02 -16.66 -1.69
N LEU A 85 0.20 -15.93 -2.79
CA LEU A 85 -0.77 -15.87 -3.89
C LEU A 85 -0.99 -17.23 -4.54
N ASP A 86 0.07 -18.00 -4.79
CA ASP A 86 -0.04 -19.31 -5.43
C ASP A 86 -0.82 -20.30 -4.55
N ARG A 87 -0.53 -20.36 -3.24
CA ARG A 87 -1.36 -21.11 -2.28
C ARG A 87 -2.80 -20.64 -2.26
N ARG A 88 -3.02 -19.32 -2.34
CA ARG A 88 -4.35 -18.75 -2.34
C ARG A 88 -5.14 -19.11 -3.60
N LYS A 89 -4.48 -19.26 -4.75
CA LYS A 89 -5.09 -19.76 -6.00
C LYS A 89 -5.51 -21.24 -5.88
N GLU A 90 -4.77 -22.04 -5.12
CA GLU A 90 -5.10 -23.46 -4.86
C GLU A 90 -6.34 -23.63 -3.97
N ASN A 91 -6.61 -22.67 -3.09
CA ASN A 91 -7.78 -22.68 -2.20
C ASN A 91 -8.73 -21.49 -2.46
N PRO A 92 -9.51 -21.51 -3.57
CA PRO A 92 -10.36 -20.38 -3.97
C PRO A 92 -11.44 -20.00 -2.94
N ASP A 93 -11.93 -20.97 -2.16
CA ASP A 93 -13.09 -20.83 -1.26
C ASP A 93 -12.77 -20.47 0.19
N ALA A 94 -11.49 -20.24 0.54
CA ALA A 94 -11.07 -19.99 1.92
C ALA A 94 -11.86 -18.87 2.62
N ARG A 95 -11.89 -17.67 2.01
CA ARG A 95 -12.57 -16.47 2.52
C ARG A 95 -12.69 -15.41 1.43
N PHE A 96 -13.67 -14.52 1.53
CA PHE A 96 -13.77 -13.37 0.63
C PHE A 96 -12.78 -12.25 1.02
N ASP A 97 -11.55 -12.38 0.52
CA ASP A 97 -10.47 -11.41 0.66
C ASP A 97 -10.27 -10.56 -0.62
N MET A 98 -9.23 -9.71 -0.63
CA MET A 98 -8.90 -8.87 -1.77
C MET A 98 -8.61 -9.70 -3.03
N VAL A 99 -7.86 -10.81 -2.90
CA VAL A 99 -7.55 -11.70 -4.02
C VAL A 99 -8.82 -12.37 -4.56
N ALA A 100 -9.72 -12.84 -3.70
CA ALA A 100 -11.00 -13.39 -4.10
C ALA A 100 -11.84 -12.35 -4.86
N HIS A 101 -11.83 -11.10 -4.40
CA HIS A 101 -12.51 -10.00 -5.09
C HIS A 101 -11.92 -9.78 -6.50
N TRP A 102 -10.59 -9.74 -6.63
CA TRP A 102 -9.91 -9.56 -7.91
C TRP A 102 -10.06 -10.76 -8.85
N LEU A 103 -10.00 -11.99 -8.34
CA LEU A 103 -10.22 -13.21 -9.12
C LEU A 103 -11.66 -13.23 -9.68
N ARG A 104 -12.66 -12.82 -8.89
CA ARG A 104 -14.04 -12.66 -9.39
C ARG A 104 -14.16 -11.55 -10.43
N ALA A 105 -13.44 -10.44 -10.27
CA ALA A 105 -13.40 -9.37 -11.26
C ALA A 105 -12.76 -9.85 -12.58
N HIS A 106 -11.65 -10.60 -12.50
CA HIS A 106 -11.01 -11.24 -13.65
C HIS A 106 -11.94 -12.22 -14.36
N GLN A 107 -12.69 -13.05 -13.60
CA GLN A 107 -13.67 -13.96 -14.18
C GLN A 107 -14.79 -13.23 -14.94
N ARG A 108 -15.17 -12.01 -14.51
CA ARG A 108 -16.19 -11.20 -15.18
C ARG A 108 -15.68 -10.53 -16.45
N ASP A 109 -14.48 -9.95 -16.41
CA ASP A 109 -13.86 -9.31 -17.56
C ASP A 109 -12.33 -9.49 -17.55
N PRO A 110 -11.83 -10.57 -18.20
CA PRO A 110 -10.40 -10.84 -18.27
C PRO A 110 -9.60 -9.78 -19.03
N LYS A 111 -10.25 -8.98 -19.89
CA LYS A 111 -9.57 -7.92 -20.67
C LYS A 111 -9.28 -6.70 -19.81
N ARG A 112 -10.08 -6.44 -18.78
CA ARG A 112 -9.89 -5.29 -17.87
C ARG A 112 -8.91 -5.56 -16.73
N LEU A 113 -8.84 -6.80 -16.27
CA LEU A 113 -7.94 -7.18 -15.18
C LEU A 113 -7.38 -8.55 -15.52
N SER A 114 -6.11 -8.62 -15.92
CA SER A 114 -5.42 -9.88 -16.20
C SER A 114 -4.88 -10.53 -14.92
N ILE A 115 -4.48 -11.80 -14.99
CA ILE A 115 -3.79 -12.46 -13.86
C ILE A 115 -2.48 -11.74 -13.51
N GLN A 116 -1.76 -11.23 -14.51
CA GLN A 116 -0.53 -10.47 -14.29
C GLN A 116 -0.82 -9.17 -13.54
N ASP A 117 -1.95 -8.52 -13.80
CA ASP A 117 -2.38 -7.34 -13.05
C ASP A 117 -2.69 -7.71 -11.59
N ILE A 118 -3.33 -8.84 -11.33
CA ILE A 118 -3.58 -9.32 -9.96
C ILE A 118 -2.27 -9.60 -9.23
N GLU A 119 -1.32 -10.25 -9.89
CA GLU A 119 0.03 -10.49 -9.36
C GLU A 119 0.74 -9.17 -9.05
N ALA A 120 0.69 -8.20 -9.97
CA ALA A 120 1.26 -6.87 -9.75
C ALA A 120 0.60 -6.14 -8.56
N GLN A 121 -0.73 -6.18 -8.44
CA GLN A 121 -1.47 -5.52 -7.38
C GLN A 121 -1.22 -6.14 -6.00
N THR A 122 -1.20 -7.47 -5.91
CA THR A 122 -0.87 -8.18 -4.66
C THR A 122 0.55 -7.81 -4.20
N MET A 123 1.52 -7.84 -5.10
CA MET A 123 2.90 -7.45 -4.82
C MET A 123 3.01 -5.99 -4.38
N ALA A 124 2.36 -5.07 -5.10
CA ALA A 124 2.37 -3.65 -4.78
C ALA A 124 1.75 -3.39 -3.40
N ASN A 125 0.63 -4.04 -3.07
CA ASN A 125 -0.03 -3.88 -1.78
C ASN A 125 0.78 -4.46 -0.62
N VAL A 126 1.47 -5.59 -0.81
CA VAL A 126 2.37 -6.14 0.23
C VAL A 126 3.54 -5.19 0.50
N GLY A 127 4.17 -4.68 -0.56
CA GLY A 127 5.29 -3.75 -0.45
C GLY A 127 4.90 -2.42 0.19
N ALA A 128 3.79 -1.83 -0.25
CA ALA A 128 3.29 -0.57 0.29
C ALA A 128 2.72 -0.73 1.71
N GLY A 129 1.95 -1.78 1.97
CA GLY A 129 1.22 -1.98 3.22
C GLY A 129 2.12 -2.36 4.40
N SER A 130 3.13 -3.21 4.20
CA SER A 130 3.89 -3.76 5.33
C SER A 130 4.84 -2.72 5.93
N ASP A 131 5.62 -2.08 5.07
CA ASP A 131 6.70 -1.18 5.44
C ASP A 131 6.19 0.17 5.98
N THR A 132 5.16 0.72 5.35
CA THR A 132 4.56 2.00 5.79
C THR A 132 3.80 1.85 7.10
N VAL A 133 3.06 0.74 7.29
CA VAL A 133 2.33 0.46 8.54
C VAL A 133 3.30 0.18 9.69
N THR A 134 4.40 -0.54 9.42
CA THR A 134 5.47 -0.72 10.41
C THR A 134 6.00 0.63 10.88
N ARG A 135 6.37 1.52 9.95
CA ARG A 135 6.89 2.85 10.28
C ARG A 135 5.86 3.72 11.00
N TYR A 136 4.59 3.65 10.59
CA TYR A 136 3.48 4.33 11.24
C TYR A 136 3.30 3.88 12.70
N ASN A 137 3.25 2.57 12.95
CA ASN A 137 3.06 2.00 14.29
C ASN A 137 4.25 2.25 15.22
N ARG A 138 5.46 2.41 14.68
CA ARG A 138 6.65 2.77 15.47
C ARG A 138 6.68 4.25 15.88
N CYS A 139 5.90 5.12 15.25
CA CYS A 139 5.89 6.55 15.57
C CYS A 139 5.12 6.80 16.89
N PRO A 140 5.76 7.23 17.99
CA PRO A 140 5.06 7.38 19.27
C PRO A 140 3.88 8.38 19.22
N GLY A 141 3.94 9.35 18.31
CA GLY A 141 2.87 10.33 18.09
C GLY A 141 1.69 9.84 17.24
N HIS A 142 1.72 8.60 16.71
CA HIS A 142 0.73 8.14 15.74
C HIS A 142 -0.69 8.12 16.31
N HIS A 143 -0.84 7.77 17.60
CA HIS A 143 -2.14 7.77 18.28
C HIS A 143 -2.68 9.19 18.46
N LEU A 144 -1.82 10.14 18.84
CA LEU A 144 -2.20 11.54 18.95
C LEU A 144 -2.59 12.13 17.59
N ALA A 145 -1.81 11.86 16.54
CA ALA A 145 -2.12 12.27 15.19
C ALA A 145 -3.47 11.70 14.72
N LYS A 146 -3.74 10.41 14.99
CA LYS A 146 -5.03 9.77 14.66
C LYS A 146 -6.20 10.43 15.40
N LEU A 147 -6.03 10.77 16.67
CA LEU A 147 -7.04 11.50 17.45
C LEU A 147 -7.30 12.90 16.88
N GLN A 148 -6.24 13.64 16.55
CA GLN A 148 -6.35 14.98 15.96
C GLN A 148 -7.05 14.94 14.60
N LEU A 149 -6.65 14.02 13.71
CA LEU A 149 -7.29 13.82 12.40
C LEU A 149 -8.77 13.48 12.54
N SER A 150 -9.12 12.57 13.47
CA SER A 150 -10.51 12.18 13.72
C SER A 150 -11.33 13.37 14.23
N LYS A 151 -10.77 14.18 15.14
CA LYS A 151 -11.42 15.39 15.66
C LYS A 151 -11.62 16.43 14.55
N ILE A 152 -10.59 16.70 13.75
CA ILE A 152 -10.67 17.65 12.63
C ILE A 152 -11.72 17.20 11.62
N ALA A 153 -11.71 15.92 11.22
CA ALA A 153 -12.70 15.37 10.30
C ALA A 153 -14.13 15.52 10.84
N ALA A 154 -14.36 15.16 12.11
CA ALA A 154 -15.66 15.30 12.75
C ALA A 154 -16.10 16.78 12.80
N THR A 155 -15.21 17.70 13.16
CA THR A 155 -15.47 19.14 13.18
C THR A 155 -15.80 19.70 11.79
N ILE A 156 -15.04 19.32 10.75
CA ILE A 156 -15.31 19.74 9.37
C ILE A 156 -16.71 19.27 8.94
N VAL A 157 -17.03 18.00 9.16
CA VAL A 157 -18.32 17.42 8.71
C VAL A 157 -19.50 17.98 9.49
N ARG A 158 -19.35 18.19 10.80
CA ARG A 158 -20.42 18.67 11.69
C ARG A 158 -20.65 20.17 11.55
N ASP A 159 -19.58 20.97 11.59
CA ASP A 159 -19.66 22.41 11.83
C ASP A 159 -19.51 23.25 10.55
N TYR A 160 -19.09 22.67 9.43
CA TYR A 160 -18.82 23.42 8.21
C TYR A 160 -19.57 22.88 7.00
N SER A 161 -20.04 23.79 6.14
CA SER A 161 -20.50 23.51 4.79
C SER A 161 -19.42 23.95 3.81
N ILE A 162 -18.93 23.01 3.01
CA ILE A 162 -17.87 23.27 2.01
C ILE A 162 -18.48 23.08 0.63
N ARG A 163 -18.45 24.13 -0.20
CA ARG A 163 -18.98 24.12 -1.57
C ARG A 163 -17.89 24.51 -2.56
N MET A 164 -17.76 23.77 -3.66
CA MET A 164 -16.82 24.15 -4.73
C MET A 164 -17.25 25.48 -5.36
N VAL A 165 -16.27 26.35 -5.65
CA VAL A 165 -16.54 27.61 -6.36
C VAL A 165 -17.08 27.33 -7.76
N ASN A 166 -16.57 26.31 -8.43
CA ASN A 166 -17.08 25.83 -9.71
C ASN A 166 -17.16 24.28 -9.70
N PRO A 167 -18.37 23.69 -9.61
CA PRO A 167 -18.55 22.24 -9.56
C PRO A 167 -18.09 21.48 -10.80
N GLN A 168 -17.97 22.14 -11.95
CA GLN A 168 -17.54 21.54 -13.21
C GLN A 168 -16.01 21.62 -13.42
N SER A 169 -15.28 22.14 -12.43
CA SER A 169 -13.81 22.22 -12.54
C SER A 169 -13.18 20.84 -12.45
N GLU A 170 -12.26 20.58 -13.37
CA GLU A 170 -11.43 19.38 -13.31
C GLU A 170 -10.41 19.45 -12.15
N TRP A 171 -10.07 18.28 -11.64
CA TRP A 171 -9.09 18.14 -10.55
C TRP A 171 -7.70 18.43 -11.09
N LYS A 172 -7.04 19.45 -10.53
CA LYS A 172 -5.62 19.71 -10.79
C LYS A 172 -4.77 18.84 -9.86
N TRP A 173 -3.70 18.25 -10.39
CA TRP A 173 -2.83 17.37 -9.64
C TRP A 173 -1.38 17.46 -10.11
N LYS A 174 -0.47 17.05 -9.23
CA LYS A 174 0.93 16.80 -9.54
C LYS A 174 1.28 15.38 -9.15
N ALA A 175 1.85 14.63 -10.09
CA ALA A 175 2.38 13.30 -9.82
C ALA A 175 3.84 13.43 -9.37
N TYR A 176 4.09 12.97 -8.15
CA TYR A 176 5.43 12.69 -7.63
C TYR A 176 5.51 11.19 -7.35
N PHE A 177 6.05 10.79 -6.18
CA PHE A 177 5.87 9.43 -5.66
C PHE A 177 4.38 9.09 -5.40
N THR A 178 3.56 10.09 -5.08
CA THR A 178 2.09 9.98 -4.99
C THR A 178 1.43 11.07 -5.84
N CYS A 179 0.17 10.84 -6.24
CA CYS A 179 -0.63 11.86 -6.91
C CYS A 179 -1.25 12.77 -5.85
N VAL A 180 -0.76 14.01 -5.77
CA VAL A 180 -1.28 15.01 -4.83
C VAL A 180 -2.12 16.01 -5.61
N PRO A 181 -3.42 16.06 -5.36
CA PRO A 181 -4.25 17.05 -6.00
C PRO A 181 -4.19 18.39 -5.25
N HIS A 182 -4.38 19.50 -5.97
CA HIS A 182 -4.17 20.84 -5.45
C HIS A 182 -5.08 21.88 -6.11
N SER A 183 -5.11 23.09 -5.55
CA SER A 183 -5.84 24.24 -6.11
C SER A 183 -7.34 24.01 -6.30
N TRP A 184 -8.03 23.55 -5.24
CA TRP A 184 -9.49 23.43 -5.22
C TRP A 184 -10.13 24.64 -4.54
N PRO A 185 -10.59 25.65 -5.32
CA PRO A 185 -11.26 26.80 -4.73
C PRO A 185 -12.61 26.35 -4.15
N VAL A 186 -12.79 26.60 -2.85
CA VAL A 186 -14.02 26.28 -2.11
C VAL A 186 -14.51 27.48 -1.31
N TYR A 187 -15.83 27.61 -1.18
CA TYR A 187 -16.47 28.41 -0.15
C TYR A 187 -16.60 27.57 1.11
N VAL A 188 -16.21 28.13 2.25
CA VAL A 188 -16.32 27.48 3.56
C VAL A 188 -17.19 28.35 4.45
N GLU A 189 -18.32 27.82 4.88
CA GLU A 189 -19.27 28.50 5.74
C GLU A 189 -19.49 27.68 7.01
N ARG A 190 -19.59 28.35 8.15
CA ARG A 190 -19.98 27.67 9.40
C ARG A 190 -21.46 27.33 9.32
N ARG A 191 -21.82 26.10 9.62
CA ARG A 191 -23.21 25.65 9.72
C ARG A 191 -23.79 26.27 11.01
N HIS A 192 -24.78 27.14 10.88
CA HIS A 192 -25.49 27.67 12.04
C HIS A 192 -26.37 26.56 12.62
N GLU A 193 -26.42 26.45 13.95
CA GLU A 193 -27.37 25.57 14.63
C GLU A 193 -28.77 26.01 14.22
N THR A 194 -29.49 25.15 13.50
CA THR A 194 -30.96 25.24 13.48
C THR A 194 -31.41 25.08 14.92
N SER A 195 -31.81 26.20 15.53
CA SER A 195 -32.50 26.21 16.83
C SER A 195 -33.72 25.29 16.82
#